data_AF-A0A091GDQ1-F1
#
_entry.id   AF-A0A091GDQ1-F1
#
_cell.length_a   1.000
_cell.length_b   1.000
_cell.length_c   1.000
_cell.angle_alpha   90.00
_cell.angle_beta   90.00
_cell.angle_gamma   90.00
#
_symmetry.space_group_name_H-M   'P 1'
#
loop_
_entity.id
_entity.type
_entity.pdbx_description
1 polymer ?
#
loop_
_entity_poly.entity_id
_entity_poly.type
_entity_poly.pdbx_seq_one_letter_code
_entity_poly.pdbx_strand_id
1 'polypeptide(L)'
;YLGRVMLEIVESERTYTRDLRSIVEGYLGKIIDAEEPVLRPEQVSALFGNIEDIYELSSTLLQNLESCASDPVAVAVCFVTRSQEFAIYTQYCNNYPSSVAALAECMRSKAQARFLRECQERLRHALPLGAYLLKPVQRILKYHLLLQEIAKHFEHKSGDDYEVVLEAIDTMTCVAWYINDMKRKHEHAIRQQV
;
A
#
# COMPACT_ATOMS: atom_id res chain seq x y z
N TYR A 1 -6.07 -8.66 25.62
CA TYR A 1 -4.91 -8.07 24.91
C TYR A 1 -5.10 -8.16 23.39
N LEU A 2 -5.56 -9.29 22.87
CA LEU A 2 -5.90 -9.49 21.45
C LEU A 2 -6.79 -8.39 20.86
N GLY A 3 -7.86 -7.98 21.55
CA GLY A 3 -8.71 -6.86 21.10
C GLY A 3 -7.96 -5.54 20.87
N ARG A 4 -6.88 -5.26 21.61
CA ARG A 4 -6.04 -4.06 21.34
C ARG A 4 -5.22 -4.23 20.06
N VAL A 5 -4.66 -5.41 19.82
CA VAL A 5 -3.94 -5.75 18.58
C VAL A 5 -4.86 -5.58 17.37
N MET A 6 -6.10 -6.09 17.46
CA MET A 6 -7.10 -5.93 16.40
C MET A 6 -7.44 -4.46 16.12
N LEU A 7 -7.65 -3.67 17.18
CA LEU A 7 -7.89 -2.22 17.05
C LEU A 7 -6.71 -1.50 16.40
N GLU A 8 -5.48 -1.84 16.77
CA GLU A 8 -4.26 -1.27 16.16
C GLU A 8 -4.15 -1.63 14.66
N ILE A 9 -4.52 -2.87 14.28
CA ILE A 9 -4.56 -3.28 12.88
C ILE A 9 -5.54 -2.43 12.10
N VAL A 10 -6.78 -2.32 12.56
CA VAL A 10 -7.85 -1.55 11.91
C VAL A 10 -7.47 -0.07 11.84
N GLU A 11 -6.96 0.51 12.92
CA GLU A 11 -6.59 1.93 12.94
C GLU A 11 -5.39 2.24 12.06
N SER A 12 -4.42 1.32 11.99
CA SER A 12 -3.30 1.43 11.07
C SER A 12 -3.73 1.31 9.61
N GLU A 13 -4.74 0.46 9.30
CA GLU A 13 -5.32 0.36 7.95
C GLU A 13 -6.10 1.64 7.63
N ARG A 14 -6.96 2.12 8.54
CA ARG A 14 -7.69 3.40 8.40
C ARG A 14 -6.75 4.55 8.07
N THR A 15 -5.64 4.66 8.79
CA THR A 15 -4.61 5.67 8.53
C THR A 15 -3.98 5.49 7.15
N TYR A 16 -3.63 4.27 6.78
CA TYR A 16 -3.05 3.95 5.49
C TYR A 16 -4.00 4.26 4.32
N THR A 17 -5.26 3.82 4.39
CA THR A 17 -6.30 4.10 3.39
C THR A 17 -6.55 5.61 3.26
N ARG A 18 -6.56 6.35 4.38
CA ARG A 18 -6.67 7.81 4.35
C ARG A 18 -5.49 8.48 3.65
N ASP A 19 -4.27 8.01 3.92
CA ASP A 19 -3.07 8.51 3.25
C ASP A 19 -3.07 8.19 1.76
N LEU A 20 -3.62 7.04 1.34
CA LEU A 20 -3.81 6.71 -0.09
C LEU A 20 -4.86 7.62 -0.74
N ARG A 21 -6.00 7.80 -0.08
CA ARG A 21 -7.07 8.68 -0.54
C ARG A 21 -6.57 10.10 -0.76
N SER A 22 -5.75 10.62 0.15
CA SER A 22 -5.19 11.97 0.01
C SER A 22 -4.23 12.07 -1.19
N ILE A 23 -3.58 10.99 -1.59
CA ILE A 23 -2.79 10.97 -2.83
C ILE A 23 -3.71 11.02 -4.06
N VAL A 24 -4.71 10.14 -4.10
CA VAL A 24 -5.65 10.03 -5.23
C VAL A 24 -6.48 11.29 -5.40
N GLU A 25 -7.22 11.73 -4.38
CA GLU A 25 -8.07 12.91 -4.47
C GLU A 25 -7.26 14.21 -4.45
N GLY A 26 -6.15 14.23 -3.70
CA GLY A 26 -5.39 15.44 -3.41
C GLY A 26 -4.35 15.80 -4.46
N TYR A 27 -3.78 14.82 -5.16
CA TYR A 27 -2.81 15.03 -6.23
C TYR A 27 -3.41 14.64 -7.58
N LEU A 28 -3.85 13.39 -7.78
CA LEU A 28 -4.41 12.97 -9.08
C LEU A 28 -5.66 13.78 -9.45
N GLY A 29 -6.60 13.92 -8.51
CA GLY A 29 -7.79 14.76 -8.70
C GLY A 29 -7.44 16.20 -9.08
N LYS A 30 -6.41 16.80 -8.48
CA LYS A 30 -5.97 18.16 -8.86
C LYS A 30 -5.32 18.25 -10.23
N ILE A 31 -4.61 17.20 -10.65
CA ILE A 31 -4.00 17.16 -11.97
C ILE A 31 -5.10 17.09 -13.04
N ILE A 32 -6.16 16.33 -12.77
CA ILE A 32 -7.33 16.20 -13.66
C ILE A 32 -8.14 17.51 -13.71
N ASP A 33 -8.33 18.16 -12.55
CA ASP A 33 -9.08 19.41 -12.44
C ASP A 33 -8.35 20.65 -13.00
N ALA A 34 -7.04 20.54 -13.28
CA ALA A 34 -6.25 21.69 -13.72
C ALA A 34 -6.65 22.11 -15.15
N GLU A 35 -7.01 23.38 -15.33
CA GLU A 35 -7.36 23.94 -16.65
C GLU A 35 -6.22 23.83 -17.66
N GLU A 36 -4.97 23.92 -17.18
CA GLU A 36 -3.77 23.64 -17.96
C GLU A 36 -3.02 22.42 -17.41
N PRO A 37 -2.67 21.43 -18.25
CA PRO A 37 -2.03 20.21 -17.79
C PRO A 37 -0.60 20.50 -17.31
N VAL A 38 -0.42 20.55 -15.99
CA VAL A 38 0.90 20.74 -15.35
C VAL A 38 1.79 19.50 -15.55
N LEU A 39 1.19 18.32 -15.58
CA LEU A 39 1.85 17.04 -15.88
C LEU A 39 1.18 16.38 -17.09
N ARG A 40 1.99 15.78 -17.96
CA ARG A 40 1.47 14.96 -19.07
C ARG A 40 0.96 13.61 -18.56
N PRO A 41 -0.01 12.97 -19.23
CA PRO A 41 -0.54 11.66 -18.83
C PRO A 41 0.55 10.60 -18.58
N GLU A 42 1.62 10.59 -19.37
CA GLU A 42 2.73 9.65 -19.21
C GLU A 42 3.52 9.92 -17.93
N GLN A 43 3.66 11.20 -17.53
CA GLN A 43 4.32 11.58 -16.28
C GLN A 43 3.45 11.20 -15.08
N VAL A 44 2.12 11.36 -15.19
CA VAL A 44 1.18 10.94 -14.15
C VAL A 44 1.24 9.42 -13.97
N SER A 45 1.16 8.66 -15.06
CA SER A 45 1.26 7.21 -15.03
C SER A 45 2.60 6.73 -14.45
N ALA A 46 3.72 7.36 -14.84
CA ALA A 46 5.03 7.03 -14.29
C ALA A 46 5.14 7.37 -12.79
N LEU A 47 4.60 8.52 -12.36
CA LEU A 47 4.70 9.02 -10.99
C LEU A 47 3.82 8.24 -10.00
N PHE A 48 2.58 7.92 -10.39
CA PHE A 48 1.61 7.31 -9.48
C PHE A 48 1.42 5.81 -9.72
N GLY A 49 1.82 5.28 -10.87
CA GLY A 49 1.66 3.87 -11.20
C GLY A 49 0.20 3.43 -11.09
N ASN A 50 -0.03 2.29 -10.44
CA ASN A 50 -1.36 1.75 -10.16
C ASN A 50 -1.85 2.06 -8.73
N ILE A 51 -1.55 3.26 -8.19
CA ILE A 51 -1.93 3.61 -6.81
C ILE A 51 -3.44 3.66 -6.57
N GLU A 52 -4.23 3.93 -7.62
CA GLU A 52 -5.70 3.92 -7.54
C GLU A 52 -6.21 2.50 -7.25
N ASP A 53 -5.66 1.48 -7.91
CA ASP A 53 -5.97 0.07 -7.64
C ASP A 53 -5.59 -0.32 -6.21
N ILE A 54 -4.43 0.16 -5.72
CA ILE A 54 -4.00 -0.05 -4.32
C ILE A 54 -5.00 0.58 -3.34
N TYR A 55 -5.49 1.78 -3.65
CA TYR A 55 -6.47 2.49 -2.85
C TYR A 55 -7.82 1.77 -2.81
N GLU A 56 -8.30 1.27 -3.95
CA GLU A 56 -9.55 0.51 -4.03
C GLU A 56 -9.47 -0.78 -3.20
N LEU A 57 -8.37 -1.54 -3.35
CA LEU A 57 -8.13 -2.75 -2.56
C LEU A 57 -8.05 -2.43 -1.06
N SER A 58 -7.27 -1.43 -0.66
CA SER A 58 -7.13 -1.05 0.76
C SER A 58 -8.44 -0.54 1.35
N SER A 59 -9.26 0.19 0.58
CA SER A 59 -10.58 0.65 1.03
C SER A 59 -11.52 -0.54 1.26
N THR A 60 -11.52 -1.51 0.34
CA THR A 60 -12.32 -2.72 0.47
C THR A 60 -11.85 -3.59 1.63
N LEU A 61 -10.53 -3.74 1.80
CA LEU A 61 -9.93 -4.44 2.93
C LEU A 61 -10.34 -3.78 4.26
N LEU A 62 -10.24 -2.46 4.38
CA LEU A 62 -10.64 -1.72 5.58
C LEU A 62 -12.11 -1.99 5.94
N GLN A 63 -13.02 -1.93 4.98
CA GLN A 63 -14.45 -2.21 5.21
C GLN A 63 -14.67 -3.63 5.76
N ASN A 64 -13.94 -4.61 5.22
CA ASN A 64 -14.01 -5.98 5.73
C ASN A 64 -13.41 -6.11 7.13
N LEU A 65 -12.28 -5.45 7.41
CA LEU A 65 -11.68 -5.48 8.74
C LEU A 65 -12.59 -4.83 9.79
N GLU A 66 -13.29 -3.75 9.43
CA GLU A 66 -14.29 -3.13 10.30
C GLU A 66 -15.51 -4.03 10.54
N SER A 67 -15.93 -4.82 9.54
CA SER A 67 -17.07 -5.75 9.66
C SER A 67 -16.75 -7.02 10.45
N CYS A 68 -15.47 -7.38 10.58
CA CYS A 68 -15.00 -8.55 11.35
C CYS A 68 -15.19 -8.39 12.88
N ALA A 69 -15.66 -7.24 13.38
CA ALA A 69 -15.99 -7.02 14.80
C ALA A 69 -14.87 -7.41 15.81
N SER A 70 -13.60 -7.26 15.41
CA SER A 70 -12.42 -7.69 16.18
C SER A 70 -12.29 -9.21 16.40
N ASP A 71 -12.94 -10.03 15.58
CA ASP A 71 -12.70 -11.47 15.53
C ASP A 71 -11.38 -11.78 14.78
N PRO A 72 -10.39 -12.37 15.46
CA PRO A 72 -9.10 -12.73 14.85
C PRO A 72 -9.23 -13.73 13.69
N VAL A 73 -10.18 -14.67 13.74
CA VAL A 73 -10.37 -15.69 12.69
C VAL A 73 -10.97 -15.05 11.46
N ALA A 74 -12.02 -14.22 11.63
CA ALA A 74 -12.63 -13.49 10.53
C ALA A 74 -11.60 -12.58 9.80
N VAL A 75 -10.71 -11.93 10.55
CA VAL A 75 -9.62 -11.14 9.95
C VAL A 75 -8.63 -12.02 9.20
N ALA A 76 -8.22 -13.17 9.75
CA ALA A 76 -7.35 -14.10 9.05
C ALA A 76 -7.96 -14.60 7.73
N VAL A 77 -9.24 -15.00 7.75
CA VAL A 77 -10.01 -15.38 6.55
C VAL A 77 -10.05 -14.24 5.53
N CYS A 78 -10.19 -12.99 5.98
CA CYS A 78 -10.19 -11.84 5.09
C CYS A 78 -8.87 -11.71 4.31
N PHE A 79 -7.72 -12.01 4.91
CA PHE A 79 -6.45 -12.00 4.20
C PHE A 79 -6.29 -13.20 3.24
N VAL A 80 -6.69 -14.40 3.65
CA VAL A 80 -6.56 -15.62 2.82
C VAL A 80 -7.44 -15.51 1.57
N THR A 81 -8.70 -15.16 1.74
CA THR A 81 -9.69 -15.09 0.65
C THR A 81 -9.33 -14.04 -0.41
N ARG A 82 -8.60 -12.99 -0.02
CA ARG A 82 -8.21 -11.87 -0.88
C ARG A 82 -6.74 -11.93 -1.30
N SER A 83 -6.03 -13.01 -0.98
CA SER A 83 -4.59 -13.17 -1.21
C SER A 83 -4.16 -12.87 -2.66
N GLN A 84 -4.97 -13.29 -3.63
CA GLN A 84 -4.71 -13.05 -5.06
C GLN A 84 -4.83 -11.57 -5.44
N GLU A 85 -5.71 -10.81 -4.78
CA GLU A 85 -5.88 -9.37 -5.05
C GLU A 85 -4.61 -8.60 -4.71
N PHE A 86 -3.81 -9.04 -3.72
CA PHE A 86 -2.53 -8.40 -3.37
C PHE A 86 -1.46 -8.48 -4.47
N ALA A 87 -1.68 -9.23 -5.55
CA ALA A 87 -0.77 -9.28 -6.70
C ALA A 87 -0.51 -7.88 -7.30
N ILE A 88 -1.46 -6.94 -7.19
CA ILE A 88 -1.32 -5.55 -7.64
C ILE A 88 -0.16 -4.79 -6.97
N TYR A 89 0.23 -5.20 -5.74
CA TYR A 89 1.40 -4.63 -5.06
C TYR A 89 2.72 -5.01 -5.75
N THR A 90 2.76 -6.13 -6.47
CA THR A 90 3.93 -6.52 -7.27
C THR A 90 4.17 -5.50 -8.39
N GLN A 91 3.11 -5.16 -9.12
CA GLN A 91 3.16 -4.12 -10.16
C GLN A 91 3.59 -2.78 -9.55
N TYR A 92 3.00 -2.39 -8.43
CA TYR A 92 3.35 -1.13 -7.76
C TYR A 92 4.83 -1.11 -7.34
N CYS A 93 5.32 -2.17 -6.71
CA CYS A 93 6.70 -2.26 -6.24
C CYS A 93 7.72 -2.29 -7.38
N ASN A 94 7.39 -2.93 -8.50
CA ASN A 94 8.24 -2.92 -9.70
C ASN A 94 8.29 -1.53 -10.35
N ASN A 95 7.19 -0.78 -10.30
CA ASN A 95 7.11 0.56 -10.88
C ASN A 95 7.63 1.66 -9.94
N TYR A 96 7.74 1.39 -8.64
CA TYR A 96 8.14 2.38 -7.63
C TYR A 96 9.49 3.08 -7.94
N PRO A 97 10.56 2.41 -8.41
CA PRO A 97 11.79 3.10 -8.83
C PRO A 97 11.54 4.14 -9.94
N SER A 98 10.70 3.81 -10.92
CA SER A 98 10.29 4.73 -11.99
C SER A 98 9.48 5.90 -11.43
N SER A 99 8.61 5.67 -10.44
CA SER A 99 7.87 6.72 -9.75
C SER A 99 8.78 7.69 -9.02
N VAL A 100 9.84 7.19 -8.35
CA VAL A 100 10.85 8.03 -7.70
C VAL A 100 11.63 8.85 -8.73
N ALA A 101 12.01 8.26 -9.86
CA ALA A 101 12.69 8.98 -10.94
C ALA A 101 11.79 10.05 -11.59
N ALA A 102 10.53 9.73 -11.86
CA ALA A 102 9.54 10.66 -12.39
C ALA A 102 9.28 11.82 -11.43
N LEU A 103 9.21 11.55 -10.11
CA LEU A 103 9.11 12.61 -9.10
C LEU A 103 10.33 13.52 -9.13
N ALA A 104 11.53 12.96 -9.17
CA ALA A 104 12.77 13.73 -9.23
C ALA A 104 12.82 14.62 -10.48
N GLU A 105 12.37 14.12 -11.63
CA GLU A 105 12.27 14.90 -12.87
C GLU A 105 11.23 16.01 -12.76
N CYS A 106 10.04 15.73 -12.19
CA CYS A 106 9.02 16.76 -11.94
C CYS A 106 9.56 17.88 -11.03
N MET A 107 10.41 17.54 -10.06
CA MET A 107 11.03 18.53 -9.18
C MET A 107 12.06 19.43 -9.87
N ARG A 108 12.56 19.06 -11.06
CA ARG A 108 13.45 19.92 -11.87
C ARG A 108 12.69 21.04 -12.59
N SER A 109 11.43 20.81 -12.93
CA SER A 109 10.55 21.82 -13.52
C SER A 109 9.98 22.73 -12.43
N LYS A 110 10.23 24.04 -12.52
CA LYS A 110 9.72 25.02 -11.54
C LYS A 110 8.19 24.99 -11.41
N ALA A 111 7.48 24.80 -12.52
CA ALA A 111 6.01 24.75 -12.53
C ALA A 111 5.48 23.49 -11.83
N GLN A 112 6.01 22.33 -12.18
CA GLN A 112 5.62 21.04 -11.59
C GLN A 112 5.99 20.97 -10.10
N ALA A 113 7.21 21.40 -9.76
CA ALA A 113 7.66 21.48 -8.37
C ALA A 113 6.83 22.44 -7.51
N ARG A 114 6.32 23.54 -8.09
CA ARG A 114 5.40 24.45 -7.39
C ARG A 114 4.05 23.78 -7.15
N PHE A 115 3.46 23.21 -8.20
CA PHE A 115 2.17 22.52 -8.11
C PHE A 115 2.16 21.39 -7.08
N LEU A 116 3.19 20.53 -7.07
CA LEU A 116 3.29 19.43 -6.10
C LEU A 116 3.43 19.94 -4.65
N ARG A 117 4.11 21.08 -4.45
CA ARG A 117 4.22 21.73 -3.13
C ARG A 117 2.90 22.33 -2.69
N GLU A 118 2.18 23.01 -3.58
CA GLU A 118 0.84 23.55 -3.29
C GLU A 118 -0.14 22.43 -2.92
N CYS A 119 -0.09 21.29 -3.61
CA CYS A 119 -0.85 20.10 -3.24
C CYS A 119 -0.49 19.61 -1.84
N GLN A 120 0.81 19.50 -1.53
CA GLN A 120 1.29 19.07 -0.21
C GLN A 120 0.83 20.01 0.92
N GLU A 121 0.95 21.32 0.72
CA GLU A 121 0.53 22.35 1.68
C GLU A 121 -0.98 22.32 1.92
N ARG A 122 -1.77 22.21 0.85
CA ARG A 122 -3.23 22.14 0.92
C ARG A 122 -3.72 20.90 1.66
N LEU A 123 -3.04 19.76 1.47
CA LEU A 123 -3.31 18.51 2.18
C LEU A 123 -2.72 18.48 3.60
N ARG A 124 -1.93 19.50 3.97
CA ARG A 124 -1.20 19.57 5.25
C ARG A 124 -0.33 18.33 5.49
N HIS A 125 0.24 17.80 4.41
CA HIS A 125 1.12 16.65 4.47
C HIS A 125 2.44 17.01 5.16
N ALA A 126 2.72 16.33 6.28
CA ALA A 126 3.95 16.53 7.05
C ALA A 126 5.20 16.00 6.32
N LEU A 127 5.01 15.04 5.40
CA LEU A 127 6.08 14.40 4.64
C LEU A 127 5.97 14.77 3.15
N PRO A 128 7.09 14.72 2.39
CA PRO A 128 7.05 14.91 0.95
C PRO A 128 6.28 13.78 0.25
N LEU A 129 5.74 14.06 -0.94
CA LEU A 129 4.97 13.09 -1.74
C LEU A 129 5.70 11.73 -1.88
N GLY A 130 7.01 11.73 -2.11
CA GLY A 130 7.79 10.50 -2.22
C GLY A 130 7.70 9.57 -1.00
N ALA A 131 7.59 10.13 0.21
CA ALA A 131 7.41 9.33 1.43
C ALA A 131 6.01 8.70 1.51
N TYR A 132 4.99 9.37 0.96
CA TYR A 132 3.65 8.83 0.84
C TYR A 132 3.58 7.72 -0.21
N LEU A 133 4.25 7.89 -1.35
CA LEU A 133 4.38 6.85 -2.39
C LEU A 133 5.16 5.60 -1.91
N LEU A 134 5.97 5.72 -0.86
CA LEU A 134 6.65 4.56 -0.25
C LEU A 134 5.72 3.73 0.66
N LYS A 135 4.62 4.30 1.14
CA LYS A 135 3.73 3.62 2.11
C LYS A 135 3.18 2.27 1.61
N PRO A 136 2.73 2.10 0.35
CA PRO A 136 2.29 0.79 -0.16
C PRO A 136 3.37 -0.28 -0.10
N VAL A 137 4.60 0.07 -0.49
CA VAL A 137 5.76 -0.82 -0.43
C VAL A 137 6.04 -1.26 1.01
N GLN A 138 5.83 -0.37 1.98
CA GLN A 138 5.98 -0.69 3.40
C GLN A 138 4.79 -1.48 3.96
N ARG A 139 3.57 -1.20 3.51
CA ARG A 139 2.34 -1.80 4.06
C ARG A 139 2.27 -3.29 3.77
N ILE A 140 2.58 -3.69 2.54
CA ILE A 140 2.51 -5.09 2.13
C ILE A 140 3.47 -5.99 2.92
N LEU A 141 4.61 -5.45 3.36
CA LEU A 141 5.59 -6.13 4.20
C LEU A 141 5.21 -6.16 5.69
N LYS A 142 4.08 -5.55 6.08
CA LYS A 142 3.59 -5.52 7.46
C LYS A 142 2.43 -6.49 7.71
N TYR A 143 1.65 -6.87 6.71
CA TYR A 143 0.46 -7.71 6.93
C TYR A 143 0.78 -9.04 7.60
N HIS A 144 1.83 -9.74 7.16
CA HIS A 144 2.24 -10.99 7.82
C HIS A 144 2.70 -10.77 9.27
N LEU A 145 3.32 -9.63 9.59
CA LEU A 145 3.71 -9.29 10.97
C LEU A 145 2.48 -9.01 11.84
N LEU A 146 1.48 -8.31 11.31
CA LEU A 146 0.22 -8.04 12.00
C LEU A 146 -0.53 -9.34 12.33
N LEU A 147 -0.56 -10.28 11.38
CA LEU A 147 -1.14 -11.62 11.59
C LEU A 147 -0.35 -12.44 12.61
N GLN A 148 0.99 -12.33 12.63
CA GLN A 148 1.82 -12.95 13.67
C GLN A 148 1.53 -12.39 15.07
N GLU A 149 1.28 -11.08 15.20
CA GLU A 149 0.84 -10.49 16.47
C GLU A 149 -0.52 -11.03 16.92
N ILE A 150 -1.46 -11.25 15.99
CA ILE A 150 -2.72 -11.94 16.29
C ILE A 150 -2.45 -13.34 16.84
N ALA A 151 -1.65 -14.16 16.14
CA ALA A 151 -1.34 -15.53 16.56
C ALA A 151 -0.61 -15.61 17.91
N LYS A 152 0.25 -14.64 18.24
CA LYS A 152 0.95 -14.59 19.54
C LYS A 152 -0.02 -14.44 20.71
N HIS A 153 -1.09 -13.67 20.52
CA HIS A 153 -2.08 -13.33 21.54
C HIS A 153 -3.38 -14.10 21.44
N PHE A 154 -3.43 -15.09 20.54
CA PHE A 154 -4.54 -16.01 20.40
C PHE A 154 -4.60 -16.98 21.59
N GLU A 155 -5.77 -17.11 22.23
CA GLU A 155 -5.93 -17.85 23.49
C GLU A 155 -5.71 -19.36 23.33
N HIS A 156 -6.14 -19.93 22.20
CA HIS A 156 -6.10 -21.36 21.92
C HIS A 156 -5.14 -21.64 20.76
N LYS A 157 -3.89 -22.04 21.06
CA LYS A 157 -2.86 -22.32 20.05
C LYS A 157 -2.99 -23.71 19.41
N SER A 158 -4.21 -24.18 19.23
CA SER A 158 -4.56 -25.50 18.71
C SER A 158 -6.01 -25.51 18.24
N GLY A 159 -6.29 -26.26 17.17
CA GLY A 159 -7.62 -26.38 16.57
C GLY A 159 -7.79 -25.54 15.30
N ASP A 160 -8.89 -25.80 14.59
CA ASP A 160 -9.17 -25.30 13.24
C ASP A 160 -9.04 -23.76 13.13
N ASP A 161 -9.53 -23.02 14.14
CA ASP A 161 -9.44 -21.55 14.18
C ASP A 161 -7.98 -21.05 14.20
N TYR A 162 -7.10 -21.74 14.91
CA TYR A 162 -5.68 -21.38 14.96
C TYR A 162 -4.98 -21.73 13.65
N GLU A 163 -5.36 -22.84 13.01
CA GLU A 163 -4.83 -23.23 11.70
C GLU A 163 -5.16 -22.19 10.63
N VAL A 164 -6.37 -21.62 10.64
CA VAL A 164 -6.75 -20.53 9.73
C VAL A 164 -5.85 -19.30 9.92
N VAL A 165 -5.53 -18.95 11.16
CA VAL A 165 -4.61 -17.84 11.44
C VAL A 165 -3.19 -18.15 10.93
N LEU A 166 -2.71 -19.37 11.10
CA LEU A 166 -1.41 -19.80 10.59
C LEU A 166 -1.37 -19.79 9.05
N GLU A 167 -2.44 -20.25 8.40
CA GLU A 167 -2.58 -20.21 6.94
C GLU A 167 -2.53 -18.76 6.42
N ALA A 168 -3.20 -17.82 7.09
CA ALA A 168 -3.14 -16.41 6.74
C ALA A 168 -1.72 -15.85 6.85
N ILE A 169 -0.98 -16.22 7.91
CA ILE A 169 0.43 -15.82 8.09
C ILE A 169 1.28 -16.36 6.95
N ASP A 170 1.16 -17.65 6.63
CA ASP A 170 1.95 -18.28 5.56
C ASP A 170 1.64 -17.63 4.20
N THR A 171 0.35 -17.43 3.91
CA THR A 171 -0.13 -16.78 2.68
C THR A 171 0.46 -15.38 2.52
N MET A 172 0.35 -14.52 3.54
CA MET A 172 0.87 -13.16 3.46
C MET A 172 2.40 -13.09 3.50
N THR A 173 3.05 -14.09 4.11
CA THR A 173 4.52 -14.25 4.04
C THR A 173 4.94 -14.61 2.62
N CYS A 174 4.23 -15.51 1.96
CA CYS A 174 4.45 -15.86 0.54
C CYS A 174 4.26 -14.65 -0.37
N VAL A 175 3.22 -13.83 -0.16
CA VAL A 175 3.00 -12.59 -0.90
C VAL A 175 4.16 -11.62 -0.73
N ALA A 176 4.59 -11.37 0.52
CA ALA A 176 5.72 -10.49 0.80
C ALA A 176 7.03 -11.00 0.19
N TRP A 177 7.26 -12.31 0.27
CA TRP A 177 8.42 -12.96 -0.35
C TRP A 177 8.39 -12.81 -1.87
N TYR A 178 7.25 -13.07 -2.51
CA TYR A 178 7.07 -12.97 -3.96
C TYR A 178 7.36 -11.56 -4.46
N ILE A 179 6.83 -10.54 -3.79
CA ILE A 179 7.08 -9.14 -4.15
C ILE A 179 8.57 -8.80 -4.03
N ASN A 180 9.23 -9.28 -2.97
CA ASN A 180 10.66 -9.05 -2.78
C ASN A 180 11.52 -9.81 -3.83
N ASP A 181 11.13 -11.04 -4.20
CA ASP A 181 11.79 -11.83 -5.23
C ASP A 181 11.63 -11.21 -6.63
N MET A 182 10.41 -10.76 -6.96
CA MET A 182 10.15 -10.04 -8.22
C MET A 182 10.97 -8.76 -8.31
N LYS A 183 11.09 -8.01 -7.20
CA LYS A 183 11.96 -6.85 -7.14
C LYS A 183 13.43 -7.20 -7.41
N ARG A 184 13.95 -8.26 -6.80
CA ARG A 184 15.34 -8.73 -7.06
C ARG A 184 15.54 -9.13 -8.53
N LYS A 185 14.61 -9.90 -9.12
CA LYS A 185 14.69 -10.33 -10.52
C LYS A 185 14.64 -9.13 -11.47
N HIS A 186 13.80 -8.15 -11.20
CA HIS A 186 13.72 -6.92 -11.98
C HIS A 186 15.03 -6.11 -11.93
N GLU A 187 15.62 -5.94 -10.73
CA GLU A 187 16.92 -5.28 -10.57
C GLU A 187 18.05 -6.02 -11.31
N HIS A 188 18.05 -7.37 -11.30
CA HIS A 188 19.02 -8.18 -12.05
C HIS A 188 18.85 -8.06 -13.57
N ALA A 189 17.62 -8.07 -14.07
CA ALA A 189 17.33 -7.92 -15.49
C ALA A 189 17.78 -6.56 -16.03
N ILE A 190 17.60 -5.49 -15.26
CA ILE A 190 18.06 -4.14 -15.64
C ILE A 190 19.59 -4.10 -15.70
N ARG A 191 20.30 -4.69 -14.74
CA ARG A 191 21.78 -4.68 -14.72
C ARG A 191 22.43 -5.49 -15.84
N GLN A 192 21.72 -6.44 -16.45
CA GLN A 192 22.24 -7.24 -17.57
C GLN A 192 22.00 -6.58 -18.94
N GLN A 193 21.25 -5.48 -18.99
CA GLN A 193 20.96 -4.71 -20.21
C GLN A 193 21.80 -3.42 -20.33
N VAL A 194 22.67 -3.15 -19.36
CA VAL A 194 23.64 -2.03 -19.34
C VAL A 194 25.05 -2.58 -19.48
#